data_AF-A0AAD2F8A5-F1
#
_entry.id   AF-A0AAD2F8A5-F1
#
_cell.length_a   1.000
_cell.length_b   1.000
_cell.length_c   1.000
_cell.angle_alpha   90.00
_cell.angle_beta   90.00
_cell.angle_gamma   90.00
#
_symmetry.space_group_name_H-M   'P 1'
#
loop_
_entity.id
_entity.type
_entity.pdbx_description
1 polymer ?
#
loop_
_entity_poly.entity_id
_entity_poly.type
_entity_poly.pdbx_seq_one_letter_code
_entity_poly.pdbx_strand_id
1 'polypeptide(L)' 'MTGIVVTVRHVREEMLCTRGMRDWLTHHGFSVSDFVSHGLPVETLEATGDAFALRVCERARKEAA' A
#
# COMPACT_ATOMS: atom_id res chain seq x y z
N MET A 1 -8.21 18.24 -2.71
CA MET A 1 -7.30 17.41 -1.90
C MET A 1 -7.07 16.15 -2.70
N THR A 2 -5.91 16.02 -3.34
CA THR A 2 -5.53 14.81 -4.09
C THR A 2 -5.28 13.69 -3.08
N GLY A 3 -6.30 12.88 -2.82
CA GLY A 3 -6.16 11.69 -1.99
C GLY A 3 -5.27 10.69 -2.71
N ILE A 4 -4.00 10.60 -2.30
CA ILE A 4 -3.05 9.66 -2.90
C ILE A 4 -3.44 8.27 -2.41
N VAL A 5 -3.64 7.35 -3.36
CA VAL A 5 -4.01 5.96 -3.09
C VAL A 5 -2.87 5.03 -3.48
N VAL A 6 -2.52 4.17 -2.55
CA VAL A 6 -1.61 3.06 -2.78
C VAL A 6 -2.39 1.92 -3.42
N THR A 7 -2.03 1.59 -4.66
CA THR A 7 -2.51 0.40 -5.36
C THR A 7 -1.47 -0.72 -5.38
N VAL A 8 -1.90 -1.91 -5.78
CA VAL A 8 -1.05 -3.10 -6.01
C VAL A 8 0.15 -2.83 -6.92
N ARG A 9 0.07 -1.86 -7.83
CA ARG A 9 1.19 -1.53 -8.72
C ARG A 9 2.40 -1.02 -7.93
N HIS A 10 2.20 -0.10 -6.99
CA HIS A 10 3.29 0.41 -6.15
C HIS A 10 3.91 -0.71 -5.29
N VAL A 11 3.08 -1.62 -4.78
CA VAL A 11 3.56 -2.78 -4.02
C VAL A 11 4.41 -3.73 -4.87
N ARG A 12 4.01 -3.96 -6.13
CA ARG A 12 4.79 -4.78 -7.07
C ARG A 12 6.12 -4.13 -7.46
N GLU A 13 6.14 -2.80 -7.59
CA GLU A 13 7.39 -2.06 -7.89
C GLU A 13 8.42 -2.16 -6.76
N GLU A 14 7.97 -2.21 -5.50
CA GLU A 14 8.84 -2.42 -4.34
C GLU A 14 9.21 -3.91 -4.13
N MET A 15 9.07 -4.77 -5.15
CA MET A 15 9.45 -6.19 -5.17
C MET A 15 8.80 -7.08 -4.10
N LEU A 16 7.59 -6.76 -3.64
CA LEU A 16 6.84 -7.71 -2.81
C LEU A 16 6.25 -8.81 -3.69
N CYS A 17 6.71 -10.05 -3.47
CA CYS A 17 6.02 -11.23 -3.98
C CYS A 17 4.53 -11.16 -3.57
N THR A 18 3.60 -11.58 -4.43
CA THR A 18 2.14 -11.53 -4.17
C THR A 18 1.76 -12.14 -2.81
N ARG A 19 2.54 -13.12 -2.34
CA ARG A 19 2.39 -13.73 -1.02
C ARG A 19 2.79 -12.79 0.14
N GLY A 20 3.90 -12.06 0.02
CA GLY A 20 4.34 -11.10 1.04
C GLY A 20 3.39 -9.92 1.19
N MET A 21 2.85 -9.41 0.07
CA MET A 21 1.78 -8.40 0.12
C MET A 21 0.53 -8.90 0.84
N ARG A 22 0.09 -10.14 0.54
CA ARG A 22 -1.09 -10.73 1.19
C ARG A 22 -0.88 -10.92 2.69
N ASP A 23 0.30 -11.40 3.07
CA ASP A 23 0.65 -11.63 4.47
C ASP A 23 0.70 -10.30 5.24
N TRP A 24 1.35 -9.28 4.67
CA TRP A 24 1.41 -7.93 5.21
C TRP A 24 0.01 -7.30 5.37
N LEU A 25 -0.83 -7.33 4.33
CA LEU A 25 -2.21 -6.84 4.43
C LEU A 25 -3.01 -7.58 5.49
N THR A 26 -2.88 -8.91 5.56
CA THR A 26 -3.56 -9.73 6.57
C THR A 26 -3.06 -9.42 7.98
N HIS A 27 -1.76 -9.18 8.15
CA HIS A 27 -1.14 -8.82 9.42
C HIS A 27 -1.71 -7.51 9.98
N HIS A 28 -1.98 -6.55 9.10
CA HIS A 28 -2.60 -5.27 9.46
C HIS A 28 -4.14 -5.33 9.49
N GLY A 29 -4.76 -6.47 9.17
CA GLY A 29 -6.22 -6.64 9.14
C GLY A 29 -6.90 -6.00 7.93
N PHE A 30 -6.15 -5.67 6.88
CA PHE A 30 -6.69 -5.11 5.64
C PHE A 30 -7.14 -6.20 4.66
N SER A 31 -8.20 -5.90 3.91
CA SER A 31 -8.73 -6.79 2.89
C SER A 31 -7.93 -6.69 1.60
N VAL A 32 -7.29 -7.80 1.21
CA VAL A 32 -6.52 -7.87 -0.05
C VAL A 32 -7.39 -7.56 -1.27
N SER A 33 -8.62 -8.08 -1.30
CA SER A 33 -9.55 -7.85 -2.41
C SER A 33 -9.92 -6.38 -2.54
N ASP A 34 -10.17 -5.70 -1.40
CA ASP A 34 -10.48 -4.28 -1.37
C ASP A 34 -9.28 -3.44 -1.84
N PHE A 35 -8.08 -3.79 -1.39
CA PHE A 35 -6.84 -3.16 -1.83
C PHE A 35 -6.56 -3.35 -3.33
N VAL A 36 -6.93 -4.49 -3.92
CA VAL A 36 -6.76 -4.75 -5.35
C VAL A 36 -7.78 -3.98 -6.19
N SER A 37 -9.03 -3.89 -5.72
CA SER A 37 -10.14 -3.24 -6.44
C SER A 37 -10.17 -1.72 -6.29
N HIS A 38 -9.93 -1.21 -5.08
CA HIS A 38 -10.05 0.20 -4.71
C HIS A 38 -8.72 0.85 -4.31
N GLY A 39 -7.75 0.05 -3.84
CA GLY A 39 -6.52 0.58 -3.23
C GLY A 39 -6.75 1.04 -1.79
N LEU A 40 -5.68 1.45 -1.11
CA LEU A 40 -5.75 2.02 0.23
C LEU A 40 -5.16 3.44 0.24
N PRO A 41 -5.75 4.37 0.99
CA PRO A 41 -5.21 5.71 1.08
C PRO A 41 -3.88 5.71 1.84
N VAL A 42 -2.95 6.54 1.39
CA VAL A 42 -1.58 6.64 1.94
C VAL A 42 -1.61 6.88 3.46
N GLU A 43 -2.53 7.74 3.94
CA GLU A 43 -2.68 8.04 5.36
C GLU A 43 -2.98 6.82 6.24
N THR A 44 -3.78 5.86 5.74
CA THR A 44 -4.14 4.65 6.48
C THR A 44 -2.94 3.72 6.62
N LEU A 45 -2.09 3.66 5.58
CA LEU A 45 -0.87 2.89 5.59
C LEU A 45 0.24 3.58 6.40
N GLU A 46 0.36 4.90 6.37
CA GLU A 46 1.27 5.63 7.26
C GLU A 46 0.87 5.48 8.73
N ALA A 47 -0.43 5.44 9.04
CA ALA A 47 -0.93 5.24 10.40
C ALA A 47 -0.55 3.87 10.99
N THR A 48 -0.37 2.83 10.16
CA THR A 48 0.14 1.54 10.63
C THR A 48 1.60 1.60 11.13
N GLY A 49 2.37 2.64 10.78
CA GLY A 49 3.75 2.84 11.25
C GLY A 49 4.75 1.78 10.77
N ASP A 50 4.34 0.94 9.82
CA ASP A 50 5.14 -0.16 9.31
C ASP A 50 6.14 0.34 8.25
N ALA A 51 7.36 -0.18 8.29
CA ALA A 51 8.43 0.25 7.39
C ALA A 51 8.09 -0.04 5.91
N PHE A 52 7.36 -1.12 5.61
CA PHE A 52 6.91 -1.40 4.25
C PHE A 52 5.80 -0.44 3.84
N ALA A 53 4.83 -0.18 4.75
CA ALA A 53 3.76 0.77 4.50
C ALA A 53 4.32 2.14 4.11
N LEU A 54 5.29 2.66 4.88
CA LEU A 54 5.96 3.94 4.61
C LEU A 54 6.65 3.95 3.24
N ARG A 55 7.40 2.89 2.89
CA ARG A 55 8.08 2.79 1.59
C ARG A 55 7.12 2.83 0.40
N VAL A 56 6.03 2.07 0.47
CA VAL A 56 5.03 2.04 -0.61
C VAL A 56 4.28 3.37 -0.68
N CYS A 57 4.01 4.00 0.47
CA CYS A 57 3.42 5.34 0.57
C CYS A 57 4.30 6.41 -0.08
N GLU A 58 5.60 6.40 0.18
CA GLU A 58 6.55 7.30 -0.47
C GLU A 58 6.59 7.09 -1.99
N ARG A 59 6.53 5.83 -2.44
CA ARG A 59 6.47 5.52 -3.88
C ARG A 59 5.21 6.08 -4.53
N ALA A 60 4.05 5.87 -3.92
CA ALA A 60 2.78 6.42 -4.42
C ALA A 60 2.78 7.95 -4.43
N ARG A 61 3.39 8.59 -3.42
CA ARG A 61 3.60 10.05 -3.42
C ARG A 61 4.50 10.53 -4.55
N LYS A 62 5.59 9.81 -4.83
CA LYS A 62 6.51 10.15 -5.94
C LYS A 62 5.86 9.99 -7.31
N GLU A 63 4.93 9.06 -7.48
CA GLU A 63 4.19 8.92 -8.74
C GLU A 63 3.11 10.01 -8.92
N ALA A 64 2.49 10.45 -7.82
CA ALA A 64 1.44 11.47 -7.83
C ALA A 64 1.97 12.92 -7.90
N ALA A 65 3.29 13.12 -7.78
CA ALA A 65 3.97 14.42 -7.84
C ALA A 65 4.47 14.72 -9.25
#